data_AF-F6IYK6-F1
#
_entry.id   AF-F6IYK6-F1
#
_cell.length_a   1.000
_cell.length_b   1.000
_cell.length_c   1.000
_cell.angle_alpha   90.00
_cell.angle_beta   90.00
_cell.angle_gamma   90.00
#
_symmetry.space_group_name_H-M   'P 1'
#
loop_
_entity.id
_entity.type
_entity.pdbx_description
1 polymer ?
#
loop_
_entity_poly.entity_id
_entity_poly.type
_entity_poly.pdbx_seq_one_letter_code
_entity_poly.pdbx_strand_id
1 'polypeptide(L)'
;MNTITVLGLILFGLMTLIGGKTGATAFLSLLFNFGLLFLAVVLISWGFPAMGVSLVIGTIILAFTIFFGEANEVAAKPAYMAALIVMVILVLIIFPVENWIMAQGFSLEDSEDLEGMSLAIGVSFIGVAVTEAILSTLGAIAEAAIAIAAGLSEILAQHPQLPTKRLYIDGISIGKQIIGTTFNTLFFGFFGGFLALFIWFSGLHYSFGSVINNKIFVAEVLMVLFSLIGVILVVPVTTWVMTVQHRQQAKHND
;
A
#
# COMPACT_ATOMS: atom_id res chain seq x y z
N MET A 1 29.03 -12.48 -7.38
CA MET A 1 27.78 -12.04 -6.72
C MET A 1 27.02 -11.17 -7.71
N ASN A 2 25.70 -11.33 -7.84
CA ASN A 2 24.88 -10.46 -8.69
C ASN A 2 24.79 -9.06 -8.06
N THR A 3 24.72 -8.01 -8.86
CA THR A 3 24.54 -6.60 -8.44
C THR A 3 23.37 -6.44 -7.48
N ILE A 4 22.26 -7.14 -7.72
CA ILE A 4 21.08 -7.13 -6.83
C ILE A 4 21.44 -7.62 -5.43
N THR A 5 22.24 -8.70 -5.34
CA THR A 5 22.70 -9.23 -4.05
C THR A 5 23.60 -8.24 -3.32
N VAL A 6 24.47 -7.53 -4.05
CA VAL A 6 25.34 -6.51 -3.46
C VAL A 6 24.51 -5.34 -2.91
N LEU A 7 23.56 -4.82 -3.67
CA LEU A 7 22.66 -3.75 -3.23
C LEU A 7 21.80 -4.20 -2.03
N GLY A 8 21.31 -5.43 -2.04
CA GLY A 8 20.56 -6.01 -0.92
C GLY A 8 21.39 -6.08 0.37
N LEU A 9 22.66 -6.47 0.27
CA LEU A 9 23.56 -6.49 1.42
C LEU A 9 23.91 -5.07 1.92
N ILE A 10 24.09 -4.12 1.00
CA ILE A 10 24.29 -2.71 1.36
C ILE A 10 23.06 -2.18 2.10
N LEU A 11 21.87 -2.42 1.57
CA LEU A 11 20.61 -1.99 2.19
C LEU A 11 20.45 -2.61 3.58
N PHE A 12 20.65 -3.93 3.71
CA PHE A 12 20.58 -4.61 5.00
C PHE A 12 21.61 -4.06 6.00
N GLY A 13 22.84 -3.82 5.55
CA GLY A 13 23.90 -3.23 6.36
C GLY A 13 23.52 -1.84 6.85
N LEU A 14 23.02 -0.96 5.98
CA LEU A 14 22.60 0.40 6.33
C LEU A 14 21.38 0.41 7.27
N MET A 15 20.37 -0.41 7.00
CA MET A 15 19.20 -0.52 7.86
C MET A 15 19.57 -1.02 9.25
N THR A 16 20.48 -2.00 9.35
CA THR A 16 20.93 -2.52 10.64
C THR A 16 21.83 -1.52 11.37
N LEU A 17 22.68 -0.80 10.64
CA LEU A 17 23.62 0.16 11.23
C LEU A 17 22.91 1.42 11.75
N ILE A 18 21.92 1.94 11.01
CA ILE A 18 21.20 3.18 11.36
C ILE A 18 19.96 2.87 12.20
N GLY A 19 19.14 1.90 11.77
CA GLY A 19 17.89 1.53 12.43
C GLY A 19 18.04 0.48 13.54
N GLY A 20 19.26 -0.02 13.79
CA GLY A 20 19.52 -1.02 14.81
C GLY A 20 18.71 -2.31 14.60
N LYS A 21 18.15 -2.83 15.69
CA LYS A 21 17.30 -4.03 15.66
C LYS A 21 16.04 -3.82 14.83
N THR A 22 15.41 -2.64 14.94
CA THR A 22 14.19 -2.28 14.20
C THR A 22 14.44 -2.24 12.69
N GLY A 23 15.60 -1.72 12.27
CA GLY A 23 15.99 -1.73 10.87
C GLY A 23 16.20 -3.15 10.33
N ALA A 24 16.85 -4.02 11.09
CA ALA A 24 17.02 -5.42 10.70
C ALA A 24 15.67 -6.16 10.61
N THR A 25 14.75 -5.96 11.56
CA THR A 25 13.41 -6.58 11.52
C THR A 25 12.57 -6.05 10.37
N ALA A 26 12.66 -4.75 10.05
CA ALA A 26 11.99 -4.16 8.89
C ALA A 26 12.49 -4.76 7.56
N PHE A 27 13.80 -4.99 7.42
CA PHE A 27 14.35 -5.65 6.24
C PHE A 27 13.87 -7.10 6.10
N LEU A 28 13.83 -7.85 7.21
CA LEU A 28 13.27 -9.21 7.19
C LEU A 28 11.79 -9.20 6.83
N SER A 29 11.01 -8.27 7.38
CA SER A 29 9.60 -8.09 7.04
C SER A 29 9.40 -7.83 5.54
N LEU A 30 10.25 -7.00 4.92
CA LEU A 30 10.25 -6.79 3.47
C LEU A 30 10.46 -8.10 2.70
N LEU A 31 11.40 -8.95 3.09
CA LEU A 31 11.63 -10.24 2.43
C LEU A 31 10.44 -11.19 2.59
N PHE A 32 9.82 -11.22 3.77
CA PHE A 32 8.60 -12.00 3.99
C PHE A 32 7.44 -11.50 3.13
N ASN A 33 7.22 -10.18 3.08
CA ASN A 33 6.21 -9.58 2.22
C ASN A 33 6.44 -9.90 0.75
N PHE A 34 7.69 -9.84 0.28
CA PHE A 34 8.03 -10.27 -1.08
C PHE A 34 7.66 -11.74 -1.34
N GLY A 35 7.97 -12.63 -0.40
CA GLY A 35 7.56 -14.04 -0.48
C GLY A 35 6.04 -14.23 -0.50
N LEU A 36 5.29 -13.43 0.27
CA LEU A 36 3.83 -13.46 0.29
C LEU A 36 3.21 -12.94 -1.02
N LEU A 37 3.78 -11.88 -1.60
CA LEU A 37 3.36 -11.39 -2.92
C LEU A 37 3.60 -12.45 -3.99
N PHE A 38 4.76 -13.11 -3.98
CA PHE A 38 5.03 -14.22 -4.89
C PHE A 38 4.07 -15.39 -4.68
N LEU A 39 3.77 -15.74 -3.43
CA LEU A 39 2.78 -16.77 -3.10
C LEU A 39 1.38 -16.41 -3.64
N ALA A 40 0.98 -15.13 -3.58
CA ALA A 40 -0.30 -14.68 -4.16
C ALA A 40 -0.35 -14.96 -5.67
N VAL A 41 0.73 -14.63 -6.39
CA VAL A 41 0.85 -14.90 -7.83
C VAL A 41 0.72 -16.40 -8.12
N VAL A 42 1.44 -17.24 -7.38
CA VAL A 42 1.38 -18.72 -7.53
C VAL A 42 -0.03 -19.24 -7.28
N LEU A 43 -0.68 -18.86 -6.17
CA LEU A 43 -2.03 -19.31 -5.86
C LEU A 43 -3.04 -18.90 -6.94
N ILE A 44 -2.97 -17.66 -7.43
CA ILE A 44 -3.85 -17.20 -8.50
C ILE A 44 -3.61 -18.00 -9.78
N SER A 45 -2.35 -18.25 -10.15
CA SER A 45 -2.00 -19.08 -11.31
C SER A 45 -2.48 -20.53 -11.20
N TRP A 46 -2.66 -21.06 -9.99
CA TRP A 46 -3.25 -22.37 -9.74
C TRP A 46 -4.79 -22.37 -9.79
N GLY A 47 -5.40 -21.22 -10.09
CA GLY A 47 -6.84 -21.07 -10.24
C GLY A 47 -7.59 -20.74 -8.95
N PHE A 48 -6.87 -20.41 -7.85
CA PHE A 48 -7.55 -19.91 -6.65
C PHE A 48 -8.24 -18.56 -6.94
N PRO A 49 -9.40 -18.27 -6.33
CA PRO A 49 -10.10 -17.01 -6.54
C PRO A 49 -9.25 -15.80 -6.15
N ALA A 50 -8.93 -14.94 -7.12
CA ALA A 50 -8.01 -13.82 -6.95
C ALA A 50 -8.38 -12.88 -5.79
N MET A 51 -9.67 -12.54 -5.67
CA MET A 51 -10.22 -11.74 -4.57
C MET A 51 -10.00 -12.39 -3.18
N GLY A 52 -10.12 -13.72 -3.10
CA GLY A 52 -9.90 -14.42 -1.84
C GLY A 52 -8.42 -14.43 -1.46
N VAL A 53 -7.55 -14.66 -2.45
CA VAL A 53 -6.10 -14.62 -2.28
C VAL A 53 -5.65 -13.22 -1.84
N SER A 54 -6.11 -12.16 -2.51
CA SER A 54 -5.73 -10.77 -2.17
C SER A 54 -6.14 -10.38 -0.75
N LEU A 55 -7.34 -10.75 -0.30
CA LEU A 55 -7.80 -10.48 1.06
C LEU A 55 -6.98 -11.22 2.13
N VAL A 56 -6.72 -12.51 1.92
CA VAL A 56 -5.96 -13.33 2.88
C VAL A 56 -4.50 -12.89 2.93
N ILE A 57 -3.85 -12.82 1.77
CA ILE A 57 -2.45 -12.40 1.69
C ILE A 57 -2.29 -10.95 2.13
N GLY A 58 -3.20 -10.06 1.75
CA GLY A 58 -3.16 -8.65 2.17
C GLY A 58 -3.31 -8.48 3.67
N THR A 59 -4.19 -9.26 4.32
CA THR A 59 -4.33 -9.29 5.79
C THR A 59 -3.02 -9.71 6.47
N ILE A 60 -2.32 -10.71 5.90
CA ILE A 60 -1.04 -11.19 6.42
C ILE A 60 0.07 -10.16 6.19
N ILE A 61 0.15 -9.56 5.00
CA ILE A 61 1.11 -8.50 4.67
C ILE A 61 0.95 -7.31 5.62
N LEU A 62 -0.29 -6.86 5.87
CA LEU A 62 -0.56 -5.77 6.82
C LEU A 62 -0.10 -6.15 8.23
N ALA A 63 -0.31 -7.40 8.66
CA ALA A 63 0.14 -7.84 9.97
C ALA A 63 1.67 -7.81 10.09
N PHE A 64 2.39 -8.43 9.13
CA PHE A 64 3.85 -8.43 9.13
C PHE A 64 4.42 -7.02 9.03
N THR A 65 3.87 -6.19 8.15
CA THR A 65 4.35 -4.80 7.97
C THR A 65 4.17 -3.98 9.25
N ILE A 66 2.99 -4.03 9.86
CA ILE A 66 2.67 -3.19 11.02
C ILE A 66 3.35 -3.70 12.30
N PHE A 67 3.25 -5.00 12.61
CA PHE A 67 3.80 -5.53 13.86
C PHE A 67 5.33 -5.69 13.86
N PHE A 68 5.99 -5.79 12.69
CA PHE A 68 7.45 -5.78 12.62
C PHE A 68 8.03 -4.37 12.41
N GLY A 69 7.22 -3.45 11.86
CA GLY A 69 7.60 -2.06 11.64
C GLY A 69 7.42 -1.18 12.88
N GLU A 70 6.42 -1.47 13.72
CA GLU A 70 6.14 -0.73 14.94
C GLU A 70 6.46 -1.58 16.19
N ALA A 71 7.40 -1.11 17.00
CA ALA A 71 7.80 -1.80 18.22
C ALA A 71 6.78 -1.65 19.37
N ASN A 72 5.98 -0.58 19.33
CA ASN A 72 4.97 -0.32 20.34
C ASN A 72 3.65 -1.03 20.01
N GLU A 73 3.36 -2.13 20.71
CA GLU A 73 2.11 -2.87 20.55
C GLU A 73 0.84 -2.01 20.73
N VAL A 74 0.91 -0.96 21.56
CA VAL A 74 -0.21 -0.05 21.82
C VAL A 74 -0.53 0.79 20.58
N ALA A 75 0.45 1.07 19.73
CA ALA A 75 0.29 1.73 18.44
C ALA A 75 0.00 0.73 17.30
N ALA A 76 0.65 -0.44 17.31
CA ALA A 76 0.52 -1.43 16.24
C ALA A 76 -0.90 -2.01 16.12
N LYS A 77 -1.56 -2.32 17.25
CA LYS A 77 -2.93 -2.88 17.26
C LYS A 77 -3.97 -1.95 16.60
N PRO A 78 -4.12 -0.68 17.02
CA PRO A 78 -5.06 0.23 16.37
C PRO A 78 -4.70 0.54 14.91
N ALA A 79 -3.41 0.64 14.58
CA ALA A 79 -2.95 0.80 13.19
C ALA A 79 -3.40 -0.38 12.32
N TYR A 80 -3.20 -1.61 12.78
CA TYR A 80 -3.61 -2.82 12.07
C TYR A 80 -5.13 -2.90 11.88
N MET A 81 -5.90 -2.62 12.93
CA MET A 81 -7.37 -2.58 12.83
C MET A 81 -7.84 -1.54 11.81
N ALA A 82 -7.26 -0.35 11.83
CA ALA A 82 -7.60 0.71 10.88
C ALA A 82 -7.24 0.32 9.44
N ALA A 83 -6.06 -0.26 9.23
CA ALA A 83 -5.61 -0.73 7.92
C ALA A 83 -6.55 -1.81 7.35
N LEU A 84 -7.01 -2.76 8.18
CA LEU A 84 -7.98 -3.78 7.75
C LEU A 84 -9.32 -3.17 7.35
N ILE A 85 -9.84 -2.22 8.14
CA ILE A 85 -11.10 -1.52 7.82
C ILE A 85 -10.98 -0.81 6.47
N VAL A 86 -9.87 -0.10 6.25
CA VAL A 86 -9.63 0.63 5.00
C VAL A 86 -9.43 -0.32 3.82
N MET A 87 -8.71 -1.42 4.00
CA MET A 87 -8.55 -2.45 2.96
C MET A 87 -9.92 -2.97 2.50
N VAL A 88 -10.83 -3.26 3.42
CA VAL A 88 -12.21 -3.69 3.07
C VAL A 88 -12.96 -2.60 2.32
N ILE A 89 -12.86 -1.33 2.75
CA ILE A 89 -13.49 -0.21 2.05
C ILE A 89 -12.91 -0.06 0.63
N LEU A 90 -11.60 -0.18 0.47
CA LEU A 90 -10.96 -0.09 -0.84
C LEU A 90 -11.36 -1.23 -1.75
N VAL A 91 -11.52 -2.45 -1.25
CA VAL A 91 -12.03 -3.57 -2.04
C VAL A 91 -13.41 -3.25 -2.63
N LEU A 92 -14.29 -2.59 -1.86
CA LEU A 92 -15.61 -2.16 -2.33
C LEU A 92 -15.54 -1.04 -3.38
N ILE A 93 -14.45 -0.27 -3.43
CA ILE A 93 -14.23 0.81 -4.41
C ILE A 93 -13.53 0.26 -5.67
N ILE A 94 -12.45 -0.49 -5.48
CA ILE A 94 -11.59 -1.03 -6.54
C ILE A 94 -12.39 -1.96 -7.45
N PHE A 95 -13.15 -2.90 -6.87
CA PHE A 95 -13.86 -3.91 -7.65
C PHE A 95 -14.80 -3.31 -8.73
N PRO A 96 -15.75 -2.40 -8.41
CA PRO A 96 -16.59 -1.80 -9.45
C PRO A 96 -15.80 -0.91 -10.43
N VAL A 97 -14.80 -0.17 -9.96
CA VAL A 97 -14.01 0.73 -10.81
C VAL A 97 -13.23 -0.04 -11.87
N GLU A 98 -12.56 -1.13 -11.49
CA GLU A 98 -11.84 -2.01 -12.43
C GLU A 98 -12.78 -2.61 -13.49
N ASN A 99 -14.00 -2.99 -13.10
CA ASN A 99 -15.00 -3.48 -14.04
C ASN A 99 -15.48 -2.40 -15.03
N TRP A 100 -15.53 -1.13 -14.63
CA TRP A 100 -15.98 -0.04 -15.50
C TRP A 100 -14.92 0.46 -16.46
N ILE A 101 -13.66 0.52 -16.02
CA ILE A 101 -12.58 1.11 -16.79
C ILE A 101 -12.05 0.15 -17.86
N MET A 102 -12.17 -1.15 -17.64
CA MET A 102 -11.77 -2.18 -18.60
C MET A 102 -10.30 -2.08 -19.07
N ALA A 103 -9.41 -1.55 -18.22
CA ALA A 103 -7.98 -1.40 -18.51
C ALA A 103 -7.14 -2.65 -18.21
N GLN A 104 -7.76 -3.77 -17.83
CA GLN A 104 -7.05 -5.01 -17.46
C GLN A 104 -6.45 -5.79 -18.64
N GLY A 105 -5.31 -6.44 -18.40
CA GLY A 105 -4.59 -7.32 -19.35
C GLY A 105 -3.58 -6.61 -20.24
N PHE A 106 -3.05 -7.31 -21.24
CA PHE A 106 -1.94 -6.80 -22.05
C PHE A 106 -2.33 -5.58 -22.91
N SER A 107 -1.41 -4.63 -23.05
CA SER A 107 -1.56 -3.45 -23.90
C SER A 107 -0.89 -3.65 -25.27
N LEU A 108 -0.94 -2.63 -26.13
CA LEU A 108 -0.24 -2.65 -27.42
C LEU A 108 1.28 -2.58 -27.24
N GLU A 109 1.74 -1.89 -26.20
CA GLU A 109 3.15 -1.76 -25.88
C GLU A 109 3.76 -3.10 -25.42
N ASP A 110 2.95 -4.01 -24.87
CA ASP A 110 3.38 -5.37 -24.50
C ASP A 110 3.47 -6.31 -25.73
N SER A 111 2.95 -5.90 -26.89
CA SER A 111 2.68 -6.82 -28.00
C SER A 111 3.94 -7.38 -28.68
N GLU A 112 5.03 -6.60 -28.75
CA GLU A 112 6.31 -7.07 -29.29
C GLU A 112 6.94 -8.14 -28.39
N ASP A 113 6.88 -7.95 -27.07
CA ASP A 113 7.45 -8.88 -26.09
C ASP A 113 6.67 -10.21 -26.00
N LEU A 114 5.37 -10.16 -26.34
CA LEU A 114 4.46 -11.31 -26.27
C LEU A 114 4.24 -11.98 -27.64
N GLU A 115 4.95 -11.55 -28.68
CA GLU A 115 4.78 -12.11 -30.02
C GLU A 115 5.07 -13.63 -30.03
N GLY A 116 4.13 -14.41 -30.57
CA GLY A 116 4.23 -15.87 -30.60
C GLY A 116 3.91 -16.57 -29.26
N MET A 117 3.56 -15.83 -28.20
CA MET A 117 3.12 -16.38 -26.92
C MET A 117 1.59 -16.52 -26.85
N SER A 118 1.12 -17.41 -25.96
CA SER A 118 -0.31 -17.49 -25.64
C SER A 118 -0.70 -16.36 -24.69
N LEU A 119 -1.61 -15.49 -25.13
CA LEU A 119 -2.20 -14.44 -24.29
C LEU A 119 -3.24 -14.99 -23.28
N ALA A 120 -3.67 -16.24 -23.44
CA ALA A 120 -4.54 -16.91 -22.50
C ALA A 120 -3.73 -17.36 -21.27
N ILE A 121 -3.80 -16.56 -20.20
CA ILE A 121 -3.13 -16.84 -18.92
C ILE A 121 -3.92 -17.77 -17.99
N GLY A 122 -5.11 -18.24 -18.41
CA GLY A 122 -5.93 -19.18 -17.63
C GLY A 122 -6.62 -18.59 -16.39
N VAL A 123 -6.50 -17.28 -16.16
CA VAL A 123 -7.10 -16.55 -15.05
C VAL A 123 -7.81 -15.28 -15.53
N SER A 124 -8.76 -14.77 -14.74
CA SER A 124 -9.49 -13.54 -15.07
C SER A 124 -8.58 -12.32 -14.96
N PHE A 125 -8.42 -11.57 -16.06
CA PHE A 125 -7.69 -10.30 -16.06
C PHE A 125 -8.28 -9.27 -15.08
N ILE A 126 -9.60 -9.24 -14.92
CA ILE A 126 -10.26 -8.37 -13.93
C ILE A 126 -9.85 -8.81 -12.52
N GLY A 127 -9.81 -10.13 -12.26
CA GLY A 127 -9.37 -10.66 -10.97
C GLY A 127 -7.90 -10.31 -10.66
N VAL A 128 -7.03 -10.35 -11.68
CA VAL A 128 -5.63 -9.95 -11.55
C VAL A 128 -5.52 -8.45 -11.28
N ALA A 129 -6.19 -7.59 -12.06
CA ALA A 129 -6.16 -6.14 -11.88
C ALA A 129 -6.70 -5.73 -10.50
N VAL A 130 -7.80 -6.32 -10.04
CA VAL A 130 -8.33 -6.08 -8.68
C VAL A 130 -7.34 -6.54 -7.61
N THR A 131 -6.65 -7.66 -7.80
CA THR A 131 -5.63 -8.15 -6.86
C THR A 131 -4.44 -7.19 -6.81
N GLU A 132 -3.93 -6.80 -7.96
CA GLU A 132 -2.84 -5.83 -8.11
C GLU A 132 -3.18 -4.51 -7.42
N ALA A 133 -4.38 -3.97 -7.67
CA ALA A 133 -4.88 -2.76 -7.05
C ALA A 133 -5.04 -2.87 -5.53
N ILE A 134 -5.49 -4.00 -5.00
CA ILE A 134 -5.56 -4.20 -3.54
C ILE A 134 -4.13 -4.23 -2.96
N LEU A 135 -3.25 -5.05 -3.53
CA LEU A 135 -1.90 -5.26 -3.02
C LEU A 135 -1.03 -3.99 -3.10
N SER A 136 -1.18 -3.17 -4.15
CA SER A 136 -0.44 -1.92 -4.32
C SER A 136 -0.74 -0.90 -3.22
N THR A 137 -1.98 -0.89 -2.71
CA THR A 137 -2.40 0.08 -1.67
C THR A 137 -1.90 -0.26 -0.27
N LEU A 138 -1.57 -1.53 0.01
CA LEU A 138 -1.31 -2.01 1.38
C LEU A 138 -0.12 -1.31 2.03
N GLY A 139 0.94 -1.06 1.27
CA GLY A 139 2.14 -0.39 1.78
C GLY A 139 1.84 1.03 2.26
N ALA A 140 1.17 1.82 1.42
CA ALA A 140 0.82 3.21 1.75
C ALA A 140 -0.15 3.31 2.95
N ILE A 141 -1.13 2.41 3.03
CA ILE A 141 -2.07 2.33 4.16
C ILE A 141 -1.33 1.96 5.44
N ALA A 142 -0.46 0.95 5.41
CA ALA A 142 0.30 0.51 6.57
C ALA A 142 1.23 1.62 7.08
N GLU A 143 1.98 2.26 6.18
CA GLU A 143 2.89 3.36 6.53
C GLU A 143 2.15 4.52 7.21
N ALA A 144 1.04 4.97 6.61
CA ALA A 144 0.23 6.05 7.18
C ALA A 144 -0.42 5.66 8.52
N ALA A 145 -0.94 4.44 8.65
CA ALA A 145 -1.50 3.95 9.90
C ALA A 145 -0.45 3.88 11.02
N ILE A 146 0.75 3.35 10.73
CA ILE A 146 1.87 3.27 11.69
C ILE A 146 2.27 4.68 12.13
N ALA A 147 2.51 5.59 11.19
CA ALA A 147 2.99 6.93 11.50
C ALA A 147 2.01 7.72 12.40
N ILE A 148 0.70 7.61 12.13
CA ILE A 148 -0.33 8.25 12.96
C ILE A 148 -0.41 7.58 14.32
N ALA A 149 -0.39 6.25 14.35
CA ALA A 149 -0.53 5.53 15.60
C ALA A 149 0.66 5.74 16.53
N ALA A 150 1.87 5.74 15.99
CA ALA A 150 3.10 6.07 16.72
C ALA A 150 3.04 7.51 17.26
N GLY A 151 2.69 8.48 16.40
CA GLY A 151 2.60 9.89 16.81
C GLY A 151 1.56 10.15 17.90
N LEU A 152 0.37 9.54 17.78
CA LEU A 152 -0.66 9.64 18.81
C LEU A 152 -0.30 8.89 20.09
N SER A 153 0.37 7.74 19.98
CA SER A 153 0.83 6.99 21.15
C SER A 153 1.88 7.76 21.94
N GLU A 154 2.78 8.49 21.27
CA GLU A 154 3.77 9.34 21.92
C GLU A 154 3.09 10.52 22.65
N ILE A 155 2.10 11.16 22.00
CA ILE A 155 1.31 12.22 22.63
C ILE A 155 0.58 11.71 23.89
N LEU A 156 0.00 10.50 23.83
CA LEU A 156 -0.67 9.90 24.98
C LEU A 156 0.29 9.51 26.10
N ALA A 157 1.52 9.08 25.77
CA ALA A 157 2.54 8.78 26.75
C ALA A 157 2.97 10.04 27.53
N GLN A 158 3.05 11.19 26.85
CA GLN A 158 3.40 12.47 27.47
C GLN A 158 2.22 13.15 28.17
N HIS A 159 1.00 12.96 27.65
CA HIS A 159 -0.22 13.57 28.16
C HIS A 159 -1.35 12.53 28.35
N PRO A 160 -1.29 11.67 29.38
CA PRO A 160 -2.27 10.58 29.56
C PRO A 160 -3.71 11.06 29.78
N GLN A 161 -3.89 12.27 30.34
CA GLN A 161 -5.20 12.87 30.61
C GLN A 161 -5.74 13.70 29.43
N LEU A 162 -5.11 13.61 28.25
CA LEU A 162 -5.53 14.38 27.09
C LEU A 162 -6.98 14.02 26.71
N PRO A 163 -7.87 15.02 26.53
CA PRO A 163 -9.25 14.75 26.14
C PRO A 163 -9.30 14.15 24.73
N THR A 164 -10.16 13.16 24.55
CA THR A 164 -10.36 12.41 23.28
C THR A 164 -10.63 13.32 22.07
N LYS A 165 -11.36 14.41 22.26
CA LYS A 165 -11.60 15.41 21.20
C LYS A 165 -10.29 16.06 20.73
N ARG A 166 -9.36 16.34 21.65
CA ARG A 166 -8.06 16.93 21.31
C ARG A 166 -7.16 15.92 20.62
N LEU A 167 -7.13 14.69 21.13
CA LEU A 167 -6.41 13.58 20.50
C LEU A 167 -6.83 13.38 19.03
N TYR A 168 -8.14 13.44 18.74
CA TYR A 168 -8.64 13.35 17.39
C TYR A 168 -8.15 14.50 16.49
N ILE A 169 -8.19 15.74 16.99
CA ILE A 169 -7.72 16.91 16.25
C ILE A 169 -6.22 16.80 15.95
N ASP A 170 -5.43 16.37 16.93
CA ASP A 170 -3.99 16.22 16.78
C ASP A 170 -3.66 15.10 15.77
N GLY A 171 -4.40 13.98 15.78
CA GLY A 171 -4.24 12.89 14.80
C GLY A 171 -4.56 13.31 13.37
N ILE A 172 -5.64 14.08 13.18
CA ILE A 172 -5.95 14.66 11.86
C ILE A 172 -4.86 15.66 11.42
N SER A 173 -4.28 16.42 12.34
CA SER A 173 -3.20 17.36 12.04
C SER A 173 -1.95 16.65 11.53
N ILE A 174 -1.55 15.55 12.19
CA ILE A 174 -0.43 14.68 11.75
C ILE A 174 -0.76 14.08 10.38
N GLY A 175 -1.95 13.53 10.22
CA GLY A 175 -2.38 12.89 8.98
C GLY A 175 -2.38 13.80 7.76
N LYS A 176 -2.67 15.10 7.92
CA LYS A 176 -2.58 16.07 6.81
C LYS A 176 -1.17 16.16 6.22
N GLN A 177 -0.13 16.07 7.06
CA GLN A 177 1.25 16.09 6.60
C GLN A 177 1.59 14.79 5.85
N ILE A 178 1.17 13.65 6.40
CA ILE A 178 1.37 12.33 5.81
C ILE A 178 0.77 12.27 4.41
N ILE A 179 -0.50 12.71 4.24
CA ILE A 179 -1.17 12.74 2.93
C ILE A 179 -0.33 13.48 1.88
N GLY A 180 0.21 14.66 2.24
CA GLY A 180 1.04 15.45 1.34
C GLY A 180 2.36 14.76 0.98
N THR A 181 3.02 14.14 1.95
CA THR A 181 4.28 13.42 1.71
C THR A 181 4.08 12.17 0.87
N THR A 182 3.02 11.38 1.15
CA THR A 182 2.69 10.17 0.39
C THR A 182 2.32 10.53 -1.06
N PHE A 183 1.60 11.63 -1.28
CA PHE A 183 1.31 12.13 -2.63
C PHE A 183 2.58 12.34 -3.45
N ASN A 184 3.55 13.05 -2.89
CA ASN A 184 4.81 13.30 -3.60
C ASN A 184 5.58 12.00 -3.86
N THR A 185 5.64 11.07 -2.90
CA THR A 185 6.32 9.78 -3.07
C THR A 185 5.70 8.97 -4.20
N LEU A 186 4.37 8.82 -4.22
CA LEU A 186 3.66 8.09 -5.26
C LEU A 186 3.77 8.78 -6.62
N PHE A 187 3.68 10.12 -6.65
CA PHE A 187 3.82 10.92 -7.86
C PHE A 187 5.20 10.76 -8.49
N PHE A 188 6.27 10.82 -7.69
CA PHE A 188 7.63 10.63 -8.20
C PHE A 188 7.89 9.19 -8.62
N GLY A 189 7.36 8.19 -7.90
CA GLY A 189 7.43 6.79 -8.30
C GLY A 189 6.79 6.57 -9.66
N PHE A 190 5.57 7.09 -9.85
CA PHE A 190 4.84 7.07 -11.11
C PHE A 190 5.62 7.75 -12.25
N PHE A 191 5.91 9.05 -12.12
CA PHE A 191 6.57 9.78 -13.22
C PHE A 191 7.98 9.26 -13.51
N GLY A 192 8.72 8.86 -12.48
CA GLY A 192 10.07 8.30 -12.62
C GLY A 192 10.06 6.94 -13.31
N GLY A 193 9.14 6.04 -12.93
CA GLY A 193 9.01 4.70 -13.51
C GLY A 193 8.58 4.72 -14.99
N PHE A 194 7.75 5.69 -15.37
CA PHE A 194 7.18 5.78 -16.73
C PHE A 194 7.90 6.75 -17.66
N LEU A 195 9.08 7.27 -17.27
CA LEU A 195 9.80 8.27 -18.05
C LEU A 195 10.11 7.80 -19.48
N ALA A 196 10.55 6.54 -19.65
CA ALA A 196 10.81 5.96 -20.96
C ALA A 196 9.53 5.88 -21.82
N LEU A 197 8.41 5.50 -21.21
CA LEU A 197 7.11 5.44 -21.89
C LEU A 197 6.62 6.83 -22.31
N PHE A 198 6.84 7.86 -21.49
CA PHE A 198 6.52 9.24 -21.87
C PHE A 198 7.37 9.74 -23.03
N ILE A 199 8.66 9.41 -23.05
CA ILE A 199 9.54 9.73 -24.19
C ILE A 199 9.06 8.99 -25.44
N TRP A 200 8.64 7.73 -25.32
CA TRP A 200 8.08 6.94 -26.41
C TRP A 200 6.79 7.56 -26.98
N PHE A 201 5.83 7.89 -26.12
CA PHE A 201 4.59 8.57 -26.53
C PHE A 201 4.88 9.90 -27.23
N SER A 202 5.85 10.67 -26.74
CA SER A 202 6.26 11.92 -27.36
C SER A 202 6.93 11.69 -28.72
N GLY A 203 7.83 10.71 -28.82
CA GLY A 203 8.56 10.37 -30.05
C GLY A 203 7.66 9.81 -31.15
N LEU A 204 6.59 9.10 -30.78
CA LEU A 204 5.58 8.60 -31.72
C LEU A 204 4.40 9.57 -31.92
N HIS A 205 4.49 10.78 -31.40
CA HIS A 205 3.47 11.83 -31.55
C HIS A 205 2.06 11.40 -31.11
N TYR A 206 1.96 10.65 -30.01
CA TYR A 206 0.67 10.31 -29.42
C TYR A 206 -0.08 11.58 -29.03
N SER A 207 -1.38 11.64 -29.35
CA SER A 207 -2.22 12.74 -28.88
C SER A 207 -2.39 12.66 -27.36
N PHE A 208 -2.64 13.80 -26.70
CA PHE A 208 -2.95 13.80 -25.26
C PHE A 208 -4.10 12.86 -24.92
N GLY A 209 -5.14 12.83 -25.76
CA GLY A 209 -6.28 11.91 -25.62
C GLY A 209 -5.86 10.44 -25.69
N SER A 210 -4.91 10.09 -26.56
CA SER A 210 -4.37 8.73 -26.67
C SER A 210 -3.58 8.32 -25.44
N VAL A 211 -2.82 9.24 -24.84
CA VAL A 211 -2.04 8.97 -23.62
C VAL A 211 -2.95 8.75 -22.42
N ILE A 212 -3.93 9.62 -22.19
CA ILE A 212 -4.83 9.49 -21.03
C ILE A 212 -5.79 8.30 -21.12
N ASN A 213 -5.99 7.74 -22.32
CA ASN A 213 -6.76 6.51 -22.54
C ASN A 213 -5.85 5.30 -22.80
N ASN A 214 -4.52 5.46 -22.68
CA ASN A 214 -3.61 4.35 -22.83
C ASN A 214 -3.76 3.38 -21.66
N LYS A 215 -3.78 2.09 -21.97
CA LYS A 215 -4.09 1.05 -21.00
C LYS A 215 -3.08 0.98 -19.85
N ILE A 216 -1.78 1.01 -20.15
CA ILE A 216 -0.71 1.02 -19.16
C ILE A 216 -0.82 2.27 -18.28
N PHE A 217 -0.99 3.44 -18.93
CA PHE A 217 -1.09 4.70 -18.22
C PHE A 217 -2.29 4.73 -17.26
N VAL A 218 -3.47 4.30 -17.73
CA VAL A 218 -4.69 4.27 -16.92
C VAL A 218 -4.56 3.31 -15.75
N ALA A 219 -4.05 2.09 -15.97
CA ALA A 219 -3.86 1.10 -14.91
C ALA A 219 -2.98 1.66 -13.78
N GLU A 220 -1.86 2.27 -14.13
CA GLU A 220 -0.94 2.82 -13.13
C GLU A 220 -1.51 4.06 -12.41
N VAL A 221 -2.19 4.97 -13.14
CA VAL A 221 -2.87 6.11 -12.53
C VAL A 221 -3.92 5.63 -11.52
N LEU A 222 -4.63 4.54 -11.80
CA LEU A 222 -5.56 3.94 -10.84
C LEU A 222 -4.84 3.43 -9.58
N MET A 223 -3.69 2.76 -9.72
CA MET A 223 -2.89 2.32 -8.56
C MET A 223 -2.52 3.49 -7.65
N VAL A 224 -2.07 4.61 -8.24
CA VAL A 224 -1.74 5.84 -7.50
C VAL A 224 -2.99 6.41 -6.82
N LEU A 225 -4.11 6.53 -7.54
CA LEU A 225 -5.35 7.08 -7.00
C LEU A 225 -5.92 6.23 -5.87
N PHE A 226 -5.98 4.91 -6.03
CA PHE A 226 -6.43 3.99 -4.98
C PHE A 226 -5.55 4.07 -3.74
N SER A 227 -4.24 4.16 -3.92
CA SER A 227 -3.28 4.30 -2.81
C SER A 227 -3.50 5.61 -2.05
N LEU A 228 -3.73 6.72 -2.76
CA LEU A 228 -4.05 8.01 -2.15
C LEU A 228 -5.38 8.03 -1.43
N ILE A 229 -6.43 7.45 -2.03
CA ILE A 229 -7.72 7.27 -1.37
C ILE A 229 -7.55 6.45 -0.09
N GLY A 230 -6.77 5.37 -0.16
CA GLY A 230 -6.41 4.55 1.01
C GLY A 230 -5.78 5.36 2.13
N VAL A 231 -4.78 6.18 1.82
CA VAL A 231 -4.12 7.04 2.82
C VAL A 231 -5.06 8.10 3.39
N ILE A 232 -5.87 8.75 2.54
CA ILE A 232 -6.86 9.74 3.00
C ILE A 232 -7.89 9.10 3.95
N LEU A 233 -8.29 7.85 3.70
CA LEU A 233 -9.23 7.12 4.54
C LEU A 233 -8.59 6.57 5.82
N VAL A 234 -7.35 6.08 5.76
CA VAL A 234 -6.68 5.49 6.93
C VAL A 234 -6.34 6.52 8.00
N VAL A 235 -6.14 7.77 7.60
CA VAL A 235 -5.88 8.88 8.53
C VAL A 235 -6.99 9.06 9.58
N PRO A 236 -8.25 9.36 9.20
CA PRO A 236 -9.34 9.52 10.14
C PRO A 236 -9.70 8.19 10.81
N VAL A 237 -9.60 7.04 10.11
CA VAL A 237 -9.93 5.74 10.69
C VAL A 237 -8.96 5.37 11.82
N THR A 238 -7.64 5.50 11.62
CA THR A 238 -6.63 5.23 12.67
C THR A 238 -6.83 6.14 13.87
N THR A 239 -7.00 7.43 13.61
CA THR A 239 -7.25 8.44 14.65
C THR A 239 -8.51 8.11 15.45
N TRP A 240 -9.59 7.69 14.78
CA TRP A 240 -10.84 7.29 15.41
C TRP A 240 -10.68 6.02 16.26
N VAL A 241 -10.04 4.97 15.73
CA VAL A 241 -9.80 3.71 16.47
C VAL A 241 -9.03 3.99 17.76
N MET A 242 -7.95 4.77 17.70
CA MET A 242 -7.18 5.13 18.89
C MET A 242 -7.99 5.96 19.89
N THR A 243 -8.79 6.90 19.41
CA THR A 243 -9.65 7.73 20.26
C THR A 243 -10.69 6.89 21.01
N VAL A 244 -11.28 5.89 20.35
CA VAL A 244 -12.24 4.96 20.97
C VAL A 244 -11.55 4.09 22.01
N GLN A 245 -10.36 3.55 21.70
CA GLN A 245 -9.59 2.73 22.64
C GLN A 245 -9.18 3.53 23.89
N HIS A 246 -8.67 4.75 23.72
CA HIS A 246 -8.32 5.64 24.84
C HIS A 246 -9.51 5.92 25.76
N ARG A 247 -10.69 6.18 25.16
CA ARG A 247 -11.93 6.38 25.92
C ARG A 247 -12.35 5.15 26.73
N GLN A 248 -12.15 3.95 26.19
CA GLN A 248 -12.48 2.70 26.89
C GLN A 248 -11.55 2.44 28.07
N GLN A 249 -10.26 2.74 27.92
CA GLN A 249 -9.27 2.62 28.99
C GLN A 249 -9.55 3.60 30.13
N ALA A 250 -9.90 4.86 29.81
CA ALA A 250 -10.30 5.84 30.82
C ALA A 250 -11.51 5.38 31.64
N LYS A 251 -12.51 4.75 31.00
CA LYS A 251 -13.70 4.21 31.68
C LYS A 251 -13.46 2.97 32.54
N HIS A 252 -12.38 2.23 32.32
CA HIS A 252 -12.04 1.04 33.10
C HIS A 252 -11.20 1.36 34.33
N ASN A 253 -10.60 2.56 34.37
CA ASN A 253 -9.76 3.03 35.48
C ASN A 253 -10.52 3.93 36.48
N ASP A 254 -11.79 4.25 36.19
CA ASP A 254 -12.74 4.94 37.07
C ASP A 254 -13.71 3.92 37.72
#